data_AF-A0A248TFM5-F1
#
_entry.id   AF-A0A248TFM5-F1
#
_cell.length_a   1.000
_cell.length_b   1.000
_cell.length_c   1.000
_cell.angle_alpha   90.00
_cell.angle_beta   90.00
_cell.angle_gamma   90.00
#
_symmetry.space_group_name_H-M   'P 1'
#
loop_
_entity.id
_entity.type
_entity.pdbx_description
1 polymer ?
#
loop_
_entity_poly.entity_id
_entity_poly.type
_entity_poly.pdbx_seq_one_letter_code
_entity_poly.pdbx_strand_id
1 'polypeptide(L)'
;MWKKIVSICAVLFILITSQAHAHVMNADNAYNDLNYTEAKGEILFITALGMTNSQDETATFRPNDSLTMEELAEFVAAYYHLEGENTAQQVVEKGWISSLKGNATFADVNEAFFAGELAIENGSEGLTREAFAMFISEHGSSLIEEAGFTEGPVGQVEAVEQKEISVDGKDTHQYQIQIGDETIILAAHPYVDAPSVDPTVWEGMYVTTSLLMEDPHDNGEEVAQFLSISEEQLVQEQVVEEETSSIDEESKKEKAEVVEEEKGNHYANWLFIGLVAVVVLIVVGLYMKKRK
;
A
#
# COMPACT_ATOMS: atom_id res chain seq x y z
N MET A 1 -12.86 12.60 -47.39
CA MET A 1 -13.45 12.91 -46.06
C MET A 1 -13.32 11.76 -45.08
N TRP A 2 -13.76 10.54 -45.40
CA TRP A 2 -13.67 9.36 -44.51
C TRP A 2 -12.28 9.11 -43.90
N LYS A 3 -11.22 9.14 -44.73
CA LYS A 3 -9.83 8.97 -44.26
C LYS A 3 -9.40 10.03 -43.23
N LYS A 4 -9.91 11.26 -43.34
CA LYS A 4 -9.61 12.35 -42.39
C LYS A 4 -10.35 12.15 -41.06
N ILE A 5 -11.58 11.65 -41.09
CA ILE A 5 -12.39 11.37 -39.89
C ILE A 5 -11.78 10.19 -39.13
N VAL A 6 -11.36 9.13 -39.83
CA VAL A 6 -10.69 7.97 -39.21
C VAL A 6 -9.34 8.37 -38.60
N SER A 7 -8.53 9.20 -39.27
CA SER A 7 -7.29 9.71 -38.69
C SER A 7 -7.52 10.61 -37.46
N ILE A 8 -8.56 11.44 -37.46
CA ILE A 8 -8.92 12.27 -36.30
C ILE A 8 -9.40 11.40 -35.13
N CYS A 9 -10.19 10.36 -35.38
CA CYS A 9 -10.62 9.43 -34.34
C CYS A 9 -9.46 8.61 -33.77
N ALA A 10 -8.53 8.17 -34.62
CA ALA A 10 -7.32 7.46 -34.16
C ALA A 10 -6.41 8.36 -33.31
N VAL A 11 -6.23 9.63 -33.69
CA VAL A 11 -5.48 10.62 -32.89
C VAL A 11 -6.20 10.92 -31.57
N LEU A 12 -7.53 11.07 -31.58
CA LEU A 12 -8.31 11.24 -30.35
C LEU A 12 -8.22 10.03 -29.43
N PHE A 13 -8.16 8.80 -29.96
CA PHE A 13 -7.97 7.58 -29.16
C PHE A 13 -6.56 7.48 -28.57
N ILE A 14 -5.54 7.97 -29.28
CA ILE A 14 -4.16 8.06 -28.78
C ILE A 14 -4.01 9.13 -27.68
N LEU A 15 -4.86 10.16 -27.70
CA LEU A 15 -4.90 11.23 -26.69
C LEU A 15 -5.67 10.85 -25.42
N ILE A 16 -6.35 9.70 -25.40
CA ILE A 16 -6.82 9.08 -24.15
C ILE A 16 -5.63 8.32 -23.56
N THR A 17 -4.59 9.06 -23.19
CA THR A 17 -3.54 8.50 -22.33
C THR A 17 -4.18 8.27 -20.97
N SER A 18 -4.14 7.03 -20.48
CA SER A 18 -4.52 6.71 -19.10
C SER A 18 -3.78 7.68 -18.17
N GLN A 19 -4.53 8.53 -17.47
CA GLN A 19 -3.97 9.25 -16.33
C GLN A 19 -3.67 8.18 -15.29
N ALA A 20 -2.39 7.82 -15.16
CA ALA A 20 -1.91 7.14 -13.97
C ALA A 20 -2.09 8.17 -12.85
N HIS A 21 -3.20 8.08 -12.13
CA HIS A 21 -3.40 8.87 -10.94
C HIS A 21 -2.50 8.28 -9.85
N ALA A 22 -1.79 9.16 -9.15
CA ALA A 22 -1.24 8.84 -7.85
C ALA A 22 -2.40 8.31 -6.98
N HIS A 23 -2.25 7.08 -6.49
CA HIS A 23 -3.28 6.40 -5.73
C HIS A 23 -2.65 5.87 -4.46
N VAL A 24 -3.27 6.24 -3.34
CA VAL A 24 -3.01 5.62 -2.04
C VAL A 24 -3.38 4.14 -2.11
N MET A 25 -2.46 3.30 -1.65
CA MET A 25 -2.57 1.86 -1.69
C MET A 25 -2.92 1.34 -0.30
N ASN A 26 -4.03 0.64 -0.13
CA ASN A 26 -4.36 -0.08 1.11
C ASN A 26 -4.61 -1.55 0.82
N ALA A 27 -5.04 -2.32 1.83
CA ALA A 27 -5.26 -3.75 1.68
C ALA A 27 -6.35 -4.11 0.64
N ASP A 28 -7.29 -3.19 0.35
CA ASP A 28 -8.40 -3.43 -0.57
C ASP A 28 -8.01 -3.29 -2.05
N ASN A 29 -6.92 -2.57 -2.34
CA ASN A 29 -6.48 -2.30 -3.71
C ASN A 29 -5.03 -2.73 -4.01
N ALA A 30 -4.19 -2.95 -2.99
CA ALA A 30 -2.83 -3.46 -3.18
C ALA A 30 -2.83 -4.91 -3.62
N TYR A 31 -3.72 -5.72 -3.03
CA TYR A 31 -3.77 -7.16 -3.26
C TYR A 31 -5.22 -7.65 -3.31
N ASN A 32 -5.48 -8.63 -4.18
CA ASN A 32 -6.83 -9.15 -4.43
C ASN A 32 -7.33 -10.13 -3.36
N ASP A 33 -6.45 -10.60 -2.48
CA ASP A 33 -6.70 -11.73 -1.57
C ASP A 33 -6.45 -11.45 -0.09
N LEU A 34 -6.28 -10.19 0.30
CA LEU A 34 -6.04 -9.84 1.71
C LEU A 34 -7.31 -9.78 2.57
N ASN A 35 -8.49 -9.84 1.98
CA ASN A 35 -9.76 -9.67 2.70
C ASN A 35 -10.00 -10.65 3.87
N TYR A 36 -9.27 -11.77 3.92
CA TYR A 36 -9.45 -12.84 4.90
C TYR A 36 -8.28 -13.02 5.87
N THR A 37 -7.22 -12.21 5.76
CA THR A 37 -6.11 -12.22 6.72
C THR A 37 -6.29 -11.11 7.74
N GLU A 38 -5.84 -11.33 8.97
CA GLU A 38 -5.74 -10.29 9.98
C GLU A 38 -4.42 -9.50 9.85
N ALA A 39 -3.40 -10.04 9.17
CA ALA A 39 -2.09 -9.42 9.02
C ALA A 39 -2.00 -8.42 7.85
N LYS A 40 -3.10 -7.71 7.56
CA LYS A 40 -3.17 -6.80 6.40
C LYS A 40 -2.14 -5.68 6.49
N GLY A 41 -2.02 -5.07 7.66
CA GLY A 41 -1.09 -3.97 7.92
C GLY A 41 0.35 -4.42 7.78
N GLU A 42 0.70 -5.58 8.34
CA GLU A 42 2.03 -6.18 8.29
C GLU A 42 2.43 -6.55 6.86
N ILE A 43 1.48 -7.04 6.05
CA ILE A 43 1.74 -7.33 4.63
C ILE A 43 1.99 -6.04 3.84
N LEU A 44 1.22 -4.99 4.08
CA LEU A 44 1.47 -3.69 3.47
C LEU A 44 2.80 -3.09 3.91
N PHE A 45 3.18 -3.27 5.17
CA PHE A 45 4.46 -2.83 5.72
C PHE A 45 5.64 -3.48 4.99
N ILE A 46 5.69 -4.81 4.85
CA ILE A 46 6.78 -5.47 4.11
C ILE A 46 6.77 -5.14 2.61
N THR A 47 5.60 -4.82 2.06
CA THR A 47 5.48 -4.35 0.68
C THR A 47 6.08 -2.95 0.53
N ALA A 48 5.83 -2.06 1.49
CA ALA A 48 6.42 -0.72 1.52
C ALA A 48 7.95 -0.77 1.68
N LEU A 49 8.46 -1.74 2.46
CA LEU A 49 9.91 -2.01 2.56
C LEU A 49 10.51 -2.62 1.28
N GLY A 50 9.72 -2.84 0.22
CA GLY A 50 10.19 -3.37 -1.06
C GLY A 50 10.51 -4.86 -1.05
N MET A 51 10.09 -5.60 -0.01
CA MET A 51 10.30 -7.06 0.06
C MET A 51 9.35 -7.81 -0.88
N THR A 52 8.17 -7.24 -1.13
CA THR A 52 7.14 -7.82 -1.99
C THR A 52 6.61 -6.78 -2.97
N ASN A 53 6.05 -7.25 -4.10
CA ASN A 53 5.43 -6.40 -5.09
C ASN A 53 3.93 -6.68 -5.20
N SER A 54 3.11 -5.64 -5.12
CA SER A 54 1.67 -5.73 -5.29
C SER A 54 1.22 -5.41 -6.73
N GLN A 55 2.14 -4.92 -7.58
CA GLN A 55 1.87 -4.45 -8.94
C GLN A 55 2.03 -5.54 -10.02
N ASP A 56 2.25 -6.80 -9.62
CA ASP A 56 2.35 -7.93 -10.55
C ASP A 56 0.97 -8.28 -11.16
N GLU A 57 0.95 -8.96 -12.31
CA GLU A 57 -0.27 -9.20 -13.11
C GLU A 57 -1.45 -9.83 -12.34
N THR A 58 -1.17 -10.55 -11.26
CA THR A 58 -2.19 -11.20 -10.42
C THR A 58 -2.51 -10.43 -9.14
N ALA A 59 -1.58 -9.57 -8.66
CA ALA A 59 -1.67 -8.85 -7.40
C ALA A 59 -2.22 -9.72 -6.26
N THR A 60 -1.67 -10.92 -6.05
CA THR A 60 -2.08 -11.83 -4.95
C THR A 60 -0.92 -12.12 -4.02
N PHE A 61 -1.13 -11.97 -2.71
CA PHE A 61 -0.13 -12.24 -1.70
C PHE A 61 -0.12 -13.69 -1.22
N ARG A 62 -1.27 -14.38 -1.24
CA ARG A 62 -1.46 -15.76 -0.77
C ARG A 62 -1.06 -15.98 0.71
N PRO A 63 -1.70 -15.29 1.68
CA PRO A 63 -1.26 -15.26 3.08
C PRO A 63 -1.14 -16.65 3.74
N ASN A 64 -2.04 -17.57 3.39
CA ASN A 64 -2.15 -18.91 3.98
C ASN A 64 -1.18 -19.95 3.39
N ASP A 65 -0.49 -19.62 2.29
CA ASP A 65 0.43 -20.57 1.68
C ASP A 65 1.75 -20.61 2.45
N SER A 66 2.35 -21.80 2.52
CA SER A 66 3.70 -21.95 3.08
C SER A 66 4.69 -21.11 2.28
N LEU A 67 5.54 -20.36 2.98
CA LEU A 67 6.64 -19.65 2.34
C LEU A 67 7.69 -20.68 1.90
N THR A 68 8.01 -20.70 0.62
CA THR A 68 9.09 -21.53 0.10
C THR A 68 10.45 -20.85 0.23
N MET A 69 11.53 -21.63 0.21
CA MET A 69 12.90 -21.08 0.19
C MET A 69 13.18 -20.28 -1.09
N GLU A 70 12.52 -20.59 -2.20
CA GLU A 70 12.61 -19.84 -3.45
C GLU A 70 11.97 -18.46 -3.30
N GLU A 71 10.75 -18.39 -2.76
CA GLU A 71 10.07 -17.12 -2.47
C GLU A 71 10.82 -16.29 -1.42
N LEU A 72 11.36 -16.92 -0.36
CA LEU A 72 12.20 -16.21 0.60
C LEU A 72 13.42 -15.58 -0.10
N ALA A 73 14.07 -16.30 -1.01
CA ALA A 73 15.19 -15.77 -1.78
C ALA A 73 14.77 -14.59 -2.67
N GLU A 74 13.58 -14.63 -3.26
CA GLU A 74 13.03 -13.52 -4.05
C GLU A 74 12.78 -12.29 -3.17
N PHE A 75 12.23 -12.46 -1.97
CA PHE A 75 11.97 -11.34 -1.05
C PHE A 75 13.27 -10.69 -0.56
N VAL A 76 14.27 -11.51 -0.20
CA VAL A 76 15.60 -11.02 0.20
C VAL A 76 16.27 -10.30 -0.98
N ALA A 77 16.18 -10.85 -2.19
CA ALA A 77 16.72 -10.21 -3.37
C ALA A 77 16.06 -8.85 -3.66
N ALA A 78 14.73 -8.76 -3.50
CA ALA A 78 13.97 -7.52 -3.72
C ALA A 78 14.36 -6.44 -2.70
N TYR A 79 14.39 -6.80 -1.41
CA TYR A 79 14.80 -5.93 -0.31
C TYR A 79 16.21 -5.37 -0.50
N TYR A 80 17.17 -6.22 -0.87
CA TYR A 80 18.56 -5.80 -1.13
C TYR A 80 18.80 -5.26 -2.55
N HIS A 81 17.75 -5.01 -3.32
CA HIS A 81 17.79 -4.50 -4.68
C HIS A 81 18.79 -5.24 -5.59
N LEU A 82 18.82 -6.57 -5.49
CA LEU A 82 19.68 -7.39 -6.34
C LEU A 82 19.19 -7.34 -7.79
N GLU A 83 20.09 -6.98 -8.70
CA GLU A 83 19.81 -6.90 -10.14
C GLU A 83 20.44 -8.08 -10.92
N GLY A 84 19.95 -8.28 -12.14
CA GLY A 84 20.47 -9.27 -13.09
C GLY A 84 19.67 -10.57 -13.13
N GLU A 85 20.25 -11.59 -13.75
CA GLU A 85 19.61 -12.90 -13.86
C GLU A 85 19.81 -13.73 -12.59
N ASN A 86 18.83 -14.58 -12.26
CA ASN A 86 18.89 -15.57 -11.18
C ASN A 86 19.19 -14.95 -9.80
N THR A 87 18.55 -13.84 -9.44
CA THR A 87 18.75 -13.13 -8.17
C THR A 87 18.58 -14.04 -6.94
N ALA A 88 17.63 -14.97 -6.97
CA ALA A 88 17.47 -16.00 -5.93
C ALA A 88 18.76 -16.84 -5.71
N GLN A 89 19.47 -17.20 -6.78
CA GLN A 89 20.73 -17.94 -6.65
C GLN A 89 21.84 -17.06 -6.07
N GLN A 90 21.84 -15.76 -6.36
CA GLN A 90 22.79 -14.81 -5.76
C GLN A 90 22.61 -14.70 -4.25
N VAL A 91 21.37 -14.76 -3.75
CA VAL A 91 21.07 -14.77 -2.30
C VAL A 91 21.73 -15.98 -1.62
N VAL A 92 21.67 -17.16 -2.24
CA VAL A 92 22.36 -18.37 -1.76
C VAL A 92 23.88 -18.20 -1.81
N GLU A 93 24.43 -17.64 -2.89
CA GLU A 93 25.88 -17.42 -3.06
C GLU A 93 26.45 -16.42 -2.06
N LYS A 94 25.64 -15.44 -1.65
CA LYS A 94 25.96 -14.48 -0.58
C LYS A 94 25.88 -15.10 0.82
N GLY A 95 25.29 -16.29 0.94
CA GLY A 95 25.15 -17.01 2.20
C GLY A 95 24.00 -16.51 3.08
N TRP A 96 23.11 -15.67 2.57
CA TRP A 96 21.95 -15.18 3.31
C TRP A 96 20.90 -16.27 3.54
N ILE A 97 20.85 -17.27 2.66
CA ILE A 97 20.08 -18.51 2.87
C ILE A 97 20.92 -19.72 2.45
N SER A 98 20.56 -20.89 2.97
CA SER A 98 21.32 -22.12 2.75
C SER A 98 21.05 -22.83 1.42
N SER A 99 19.81 -22.72 0.89
CA SER A 99 19.40 -23.33 -0.37
C SER A 99 18.06 -22.78 -0.86
N LEU A 100 17.68 -23.07 -2.12
CA LEU A 100 16.35 -22.76 -2.67
C LEU A 100 15.32 -23.89 -2.48
N LYS A 101 15.65 -24.94 -1.72
CA LYS A 101 14.82 -26.16 -1.67
C LYS A 101 13.98 -26.23 -0.41
N GLY A 102 12.69 -26.52 -0.59
CA GLY A 102 11.76 -26.79 0.51
C GLY A 102 11.06 -25.54 1.00
N ASN A 103 10.45 -25.66 2.17
CA ASN A 103 9.75 -24.56 2.83
C ASN A 103 10.72 -23.81 3.75
N ALA A 104 10.56 -22.50 3.83
CA ALA A 104 11.29 -21.66 4.75
C ALA A 104 10.80 -21.88 6.19
N THR A 105 11.70 -21.63 7.14
CA THR A 105 11.45 -21.63 8.58
C THR A 105 11.75 -20.28 9.19
N PHE A 106 11.33 -20.05 10.44
CA PHE A 106 11.71 -18.83 11.17
C PHE A 106 13.23 -18.66 11.28
N ALA A 107 13.99 -19.74 11.39
CA ALA A 107 15.45 -19.67 11.39
C ALA A 107 16.02 -19.21 10.04
N ASP A 108 15.43 -19.63 8.92
CA ASP A 108 15.87 -19.16 7.60
C ASP A 108 15.60 -17.67 7.41
N VAL A 109 14.47 -17.16 7.91
CA VAL A 109 14.14 -15.72 7.88
C VAL A 109 15.09 -14.93 8.80
N ASN A 110 15.36 -15.45 9.99
CA ASN A 110 16.32 -14.86 10.94
C ASN A 110 17.73 -14.76 10.35
N GLU A 111 18.21 -15.82 9.70
CA GLU A 111 19.50 -15.80 9.01
C GLU A 111 19.52 -14.75 7.89
N ALA A 112 18.47 -14.71 7.08
CA ALA A 112 18.43 -13.89 5.87
C ALA A 112 18.37 -12.38 6.12
N PHE A 113 17.59 -11.95 7.11
CA PHE A 113 17.35 -10.52 7.38
C PHE A 113 18.06 -10.02 8.64
N PHE A 114 18.37 -10.90 9.59
CA PHE A 114 18.90 -10.52 10.90
C PHE A 114 20.23 -11.21 11.23
N ALA A 115 20.88 -11.81 10.23
CA ALA A 115 22.15 -12.53 10.37
C ALA A 115 22.15 -13.59 11.50
N GLY A 116 20.98 -14.15 11.81
CA GLY A 116 20.80 -15.15 12.86
C GLY A 116 20.88 -14.59 14.28
N GLU A 117 20.84 -13.27 14.46
CA GLU A 117 21.03 -12.62 15.76
C GLU A 117 19.78 -12.68 16.67
N LEU A 118 18.59 -12.92 16.11
CA LEU A 118 17.37 -13.02 16.92
C LEU A 118 17.34 -14.33 17.73
N ALA A 119 16.98 -14.22 19.01
CA ALA A 119 16.70 -15.37 19.85
C ALA A 119 15.26 -15.86 19.64
N ILE A 120 15.09 -16.91 18.84
CA ILE A 120 13.77 -17.46 18.48
C ILE A 120 13.57 -18.88 19.03
N GLU A 121 12.40 -19.13 19.62
CA GLU A 121 12.09 -20.45 20.22
C GLU A 121 11.64 -21.48 19.16
N ASN A 122 10.96 -21.02 18.10
CA ASN A 122 10.34 -21.88 17.07
C ASN A 122 11.16 -21.93 15.76
N GLY A 123 12.48 -21.81 15.84
CA GLY A 123 13.33 -21.62 14.65
C GLY A 123 13.18 -22.68 13.55
N SER A 124 12.91 -23.94 13.88
CA SER A 124 12.73 -25.01 12.88
C SER A 124 11.32 -25.13 12.32
N GLU A 125 10.36 -24.35 12.81
CA GLU A 125 8.98 -24.39 12.34
C GLU A 125 8.87 -23.69 10.99
N GLY A 126 8.20 -24.35 10.04
CA GLY A 126 7.90 -23.74 8.75
C GLY A 126 6.81 -22.69 8.89
N LEU A 127 6.91 -21.61 8.14
CA LEU A 127 5.98 -20.48 8.24
C LEU A 127 5.17 -20.24 6.97
N THR A 128 4.00 -19.63 7.13
CA THR A 128 3.21 -19.09 6.02
C THR A 128 3.73 -17.71 5.61
N ARG A 129 3.30 -17.23 4.45
CA ARG A 129 3.61 -15.86 3.99
C ARG A 129 3.05 -14.79 4.95
N GLU A 130 1.88 -15.06 5.55
CA GLU A 130 1.31 -14.23 6.63
C GLU A 130 2.24 -14.20 7.86
N ALA A 131 2.66 -15.36 8.35
CA ALA A 131 3.55 -15.44 9.50
C ALA A 131 4.92 -14.79 9.24
N PHE A 132 5.40 -14.82 7.99
CA PHE A 132 6.57 -14.04 7.58
C PHE A 132 6.35 -12.53 7.74
N ALA A 133 5.24 -11.99 7.22
CA ALA A 133 4.93 -10.57 7.34
C ALA A 133 4.84 -10.13 8.81
N MET A 134 4.16 -10.92 9.65
CA MET A 134 4.08 -10.67 11.09
C MET A 134 5.47 -10.69 11.76
N PHE A 135 6.28 -11.71 11.45
CA PHE A 135 7.63 -11.84 12.03
C PHE A 135 8.54 -10.67 11.66
N ILE A 136 8.49 -10.22 10.40
CA ILE A 136 9.22 -9.03 9.96
C ILE A 136 8.68 -7.77 10.63
N SER A 137 7.36 -7.59 10.74
CA SER A 137 6.80 -6.42 11.42
C SER A 137 7.16 -6.37 12.91
N GLU A 138 7.27 -7.51 13.58
CA GLU A 138 7.60 -7.61 15.00
C GLU A 138 9.07 -7.28 15.29
N HIS A 139 9.99 -7.67 14.41
CA HIS A 139 11.43 -7.59 14.64
C HIS A 139 12.18 -6.62 13.71
N GLY A 140 11.50 -6.10 12.68
CA GLY A 140 12.10 -5.42 11.54
C GLY A 140 12.52 -3.97 11.77
N SER A 141 12.56 -3.46 13.00
CA SER A 141 12.96 -2.08 13.26
C SER A 141 14.34 -1.74 12.68
N SER A 142 15.29 -2.67 12.72
CA SER A 142 16.60 -2.48 12.08
C SER A 142 16.55 -2.50 10.55
N LEU A 143 15.55 -3.16 9.97
CA LEU A 143 15.35 -3.26 8.52
C LEU A 143 14.80 -1.96 7.94
N ILE A 144 14.03 -1.19 8.72
CA ILE A 144 13.52 0.11 8.31
C ILE A 144 14.68 1.05 7.97
N GLU A 145 15.64 1.20 8.88
CA GLU A 145 16.82 2.08 8.67
C GLU A 145 17.73 1.55 7.55
N GLU A 146 17.96 0.24 7.49
CA GLU A 146 18.78 -0.37 6.43
C GLU A 146 18.17 -0.20 5.03
N ALA A 147 16.84 -0.24 4.92
CA ALA A 147 16.12 0.06 3.69
C ALA A 147 16.07 1.56 3.36
N GLY A 148 16.67 2.43 4.18
CA GLY A 148 16.78 3.87 3.93
C GLY A 148 15.55 4.67 4.32
N PHE A 149 14.66 4.11 5.14
CA PHE A 149 13.52 4.84 5.68
C PHE A 149 13.89 5.58 6.97
N THR A 150 13.21 6.69 7.21
CA THR A 150 13.23 7.44 8.47
C THR A 150 11.85 7.38 9.12
N GLU A 151 11.79 7.25 10.44
CA GLU A 151 10.52 7.35 11.16
C GLU A 151 10.02 8.79 11.14
N GLY A 152 8.78 8.99 10.68
CA GLY A 152 8.10 10.28 10.65
C GLY A 152 7.22 10.53 11.88
N PRO A 153 6.50 11.67 11.92
CA PRO A 153 5.63 11.98 13.04
C PRO A 153 4.45 11.00 13.15
N VAL A 154 4.09 10.72 14.39
CA VAL A 154 2.92 9.93 14.80
C VAL A 154 2.01 10.78 15.69
N GLY A 155 0.73 10.49 15.70
CA GLY A 155 -0.26 11.25 16.47
C GLY A 155 -1.54 11.51 15.69
N GLN A 156 -2.36 12.42 16.21
CA GLN A 156 -3.63 12.75 15.59
C GLN A 156 -3.41 13.53 14.30
N VAL A 157 -4.13 13.15 13.24
CA VAL A 157 -4.23 13.93 12.01
C VAL A 157 -5.09 15.16 12.28
N GLU A 158 -4.47 16.33 12.32
CA GLU A 158 -5.15 17.59 12.59
C GLU A 158 -5.83 18.18 11.34
N ALA A 159 -5.21 17.98 10.18
CA ALA A 159 -5.70 18.47 8.90
C ALA A 159 -5.10 17.66 7.74
N VAL A 160 -5.84 17.59 6.64
CA VAL A 160 -5.35 17.05 5.36
C VAL A 160 -5.54 18.07 4.24
N GLU A 161 -4.44 18.49 3.63
CA GLU A 161 -4.46 19.43 2.51
C GLU A 161 -4.14 18.73 1.19
N GLN A 162 -4.88 19.09 0.14
CA GLN A 162 -4.59 18.66 -1.23
C GLN A 162 -3.96 19.82 -1.99
N LYS A 163 -2.72 19.63 -2.47
CA LYS A 163 -2.01 20.60 -3.30
C LYS A 163 -1.93 20.13 -4.75
N GLU A 164 -2.18 21.05 -5.67
CA GLU A 164 -1.93 20.82 -7.09
C GLU A 164 -0.44 21.02 -7.36
N ILE A 165 0.23 19.99 -7.85
CA ILE A 165 1.65 19.99 -8.20
C ILE A 165 1.81 19.61 -9.67
N SER A 166 2.91 20.01 -10.30
CA SER A 166 3.20 19.65 -11.69
C SER A 166 4.43 18.73 -11.72
N VAL A 167 4.22 17.45 -11.99
CA VAL A 167 5.28 16.44 -12.11
C VAL A 167 5.44 16.11 -13.59
N ASP A 168 6.66 16.28 -14.13
CA ASP A 168 6.96 16.08 -15.55
C ASP A 168 6.04 16.87 -16.52
N GLY A 169 5.58 18.05 -16.08
CA GLY A 169 4.68 18.91 -16.85
C GLY A 169 3.23 18.41 -16.92
N LYS A 170 2.85 17.49 -16.03
CA LYS A 170 1.47 17.05 -15.81
C LYS A 170 1.01 17.51 -14.43
N ASP A 171 -0.13 18.17 -14.41
CA ASP A 171 -0.76 18.58 -13.16
C ASP A 171 -1.36 17.35 -12.47
N THR A 172 -0.98 17.15 -11.21
CA THR A 172 -1.46 16.09 -10.33
C THR A 172 -1.73 16.69 -8.95
N HIS A 173 -2.30 15.88 -8.07
CA HIS A 173 -2.53 16.26 -6.69
C HIS A 173 -1.58 15.49 -5.77
N GLN A 174 -1.10 16.18 -4.75
CA GLN A 174 -0.33 15.62 -3.66
C GLN A 174 -1.02 15.97 -2.35
N TYR A 175 -1.13 14.99 -1.46
CA TYR A 175 -1.73 15.18 -0.15
C TYR A 175 -0.66 15.49 0.89
N GLN A 176 -0.99 16.39 1.81
CA GLN A 176 -0.18 16.74 2.96
C GLN A 176 -0.99 16.53 4.23
N ILE A 177 -0.39 15.93 5.23
CA ILE A 177 -1.02 15.53 6.49
C ILE A 177 -0.35 16.29 7.62
N GLN A 178 -1.13 17.03 8.40
CA GLN A 178 -0.64 17.75 9.57
C GLN A 178 -0.77 16.88 10.84
N ILE A 179 0.32 16.73 11.58
CA ILE A 179 0.37 16.03 12.88
C ILE A 179 1.17 16.91 13.85
N GLY A 180 0.49 17.57 14.80
CA GLY A 180 1.11 18.54 15.69
C GLY A 180 1.73 19.70 14.91
N ASP A 181 3.03 19.96 15.10
CA ASP A 181 3.78 21.01 14.40
C ASP A 181 4.42 20.51 13.08
N GLU A 182 4.26 19.23 12.72
CA GLU A 182 4.91 18.60 11.57
C GLU A 182 3.93 18.32 10.43
N THR A 183 4.41 18.46 9.19
CA THR A 183 3.65 18.17 7.97
C THR A 183 4.31 17.02 7.23
N ILE A 184 3.58 15.94 7.00
CA ILE A 184 3.99 14.82 6.16
C ILE A 184 3.44 15.04 4.75
N ILE A 185 4.25 14.75 3.74
CA ILE A 185 3.83 14.74 2.34
C ILE A 185 3.64 13.28 1.91
N LEU A 186 2.50 12.93 1.32
CA LEU A 186 2.30 11.58 0.78
C LEU A 186 3.08 11.40 -0.52
N ALA A 187 3.73 10.24 -0.67
CA ALA A 187 4.30 9.81 -1.94
C ALA A 187 3.21 9.66 -3.03
N ALA A 188 3.61 9.39 -4.27
CA ALA A 188 2.65 9.14 -5.35
C ALA A 188 1.85 7.83 -5.17
N HIS A 189 2.47 6.83 -4.55
CA HIS A 189 1.89 5.51 -4.31
C HIS A 189 2.21 5.01 -2.89
N PRO A 190 1.79 5.74 -1.85
CA PRO A 190 2.06 5.34 -0.48
C PRO A 190 1.23 4.10 -0.15
N TYR A 191 1.79 3.18 0.62
CA TYR A 191 1.03 2.13 1.26
C TYR A 191 0.46 2.65 2.57
N VAL A 192 -0.80 2.35 2.86
CA VAL A 192 -1.45 2.73 4.11
C VAL A 192 -2.24 1.57 4.68
N ASP A 193 -2.00 1.29 5.95
CA ASP A 193 -2.90 0.50 6.76
C ASP A 193 -3.96 1.44 7.35
N ALA A 194 -5.04 1.65 6.59
CA ALA A 194 -6.09 2.61 6.90
C ALA A 194 -7.46 2.13 6.38
N PRO A 195 -8.57 2.54 7.02
CA PRO A 195 -9.92 2.15 6.60
C PRO A 195 -10.36 2.74 5.25
N SER A 196 -9.66 3.75 4.75
CA SER A 196 -9.96 4.42 3.48
C SER A 196 -8.69 4.81 2.75
N VAL A 197 -8.74 4.74 1.41
CA VAL A 197 -7.69 5.25 0.51
C VAL A 197 -7.83 6.74 0.20
N ASP A 198 -8.87 7.39 0.70
CA ASP A 198 -9.05 8.84 0.58
C ASP A 198 -8.45 9.55 1.80
N PRO A 199 -7.34 10.29 1.67
CA PRO A 199 -6.72 10.96 2.81
C PRO A 199 -7.63 11.98 3.49
N THR A 200 -8.59 12.55 2.77
CA THR A 200 -9.45 13.61 3.32
C THR A 200 -10.37 13.12 4.44
N VAL A 201 -10.56 11.80 4.56
CA VAL A 201 -11.33 11.21 5.67
C VAL A 201 -10.48 10.81 6.87
N TRP A 202 -9.16 11.00 6.81
CA TRP A 202 -8.26 10.66 7.93
C TRP A 202 -8.20 11.74 9.00
N GLU A 203 -8.76 12.93 8.76
CA GLU A 203 -8.84 13.98 9.78
C GLU A 203 -9.48 13.47 11.07
N GLY A 204 -8.78 13.66 12.19
CA GLY A 204 -9.19 13.17 13.51
C GLY A 204 -8.73 11.75 13.84
N MET A 205 -8.26 10.96 12.87
CA MET A 205 -7.67 9.63 13.11
C MET A 205 -6.23 9.75 13.65
N TYR A 206 -5.65 8.64 14.09
CA TYR A 206 -4.31 8.56 14.66
C TYR A 206 -3.35 7.79 13.77
N VAL A 207 -2.26 8.45 13.35
CA VAL A 207 -1.10 7.79 12.76
C VAL A 207 -0.30 7.12 13.87
N THR A 208 -0.10 5.80 13.75
CA THR A 208 0.63 4.96 14.72
C THR A 208 2.01 4.57 14.22
N THR A 209 2.21 4.60 12.90
CA THR A 209 3.49 4.37 12.24
C THR A 209 3.58 5.27 11.02
N SER A 210 4.74 5.90 10.82
CA SER A 210 5.02 6.73 9.66
C SER A 210 6.44 6.47 9.19
N LEU A 211 6.60 6.01 7.95
CA LEU A 211 7.89 5.77 7.32
C LEU A 211 8.07 6.69 6.13
N LEU A 212 9.10 7.52 6.22
CA LEU A 212 9.46 8.51 5.22
C LEU A 212 10.69 8.04 4.44
N MET A 213 10.80 8.50 3.20
CA MET A 213 11.98 8.32 2.36
C MET A 213 12.13 9.55 1.46
N GLU A 214 13.36 9.89 1.06
CA GLU A 214 13.57 10.92 0.04
C GLU A 214 12.84 10.56 -1.26
N ASP A 215 12.05 11.51 -1.79
CA ASP A 215 11.36 11.33 -3.07
C ASP A 215 12.41 11.17 -4.20
N PRO A 216 12.43 10.05 -4.93
CA PRO A 216 13.37 9.88 -6.04
C PRO A 216 13.16 10.87 -7.19
N HIS A 217 12.02 11.58 -7.22
CA HIS A 217 11.65 12.53 -8.27
C HIS A 217 11.81 14.01 -7.88
N ASP A 218 12.02 14.33 -6.61
CA ASP A 218 12.25 15.70 -6.14
C ASP A 218 13.49 15.80 -5.24
N ASN A 219 14.16 16.95 -5.23
CA ASN A 219 15.52 17.16 -4.72
C ASN A 219 15.64 17.05 -3.19
N GLY A 220 15.45 15.85 -2.63
CA GLY A 220 15.60 15.54 -1.21
C GLY A 220 14.41 15.95 -0.34
N GLU A 221 13.20 16.04 -0.91
CA GLU A 221 11.98 16.16 -0.11
C GLU A 221 11.61 14.78 0.46
N GLU A 222 11.41 14.68 1.77
CA GLU A 222 10.95 13.43 2.39
C GLU A 222 9.45 13.26 2.19
N VAL A 223 9.05 12.08 1.71
CA VAL A 223 7.65 11.70 1.49
C VAL A 223 7.32 10.42 2.25
N ALA A 224 6.12 10.33 2.78
CA ALA A 224 5.62 9.12 3.42
C ALA A 224 5.35 8.05 2.36
N GLN A 225 6.01 6.91 2.55
CA GLN A 225 5.85 5.70 1.77
C GLN A 225 4.95 4.69 2.48
N PHE A 226 4.92 4.72 3.81
CA PHE A 226 4.03 3.90 4.63
C PHE A 226 3.41 4.70 5.77
N LEU A 227 2.10 4.53 5.99
CA LEU A 227 1.40 4.98 7.20
C LEU A 227 0.53 3.86 7.77
N SER A 228 0.51 3.69 9.09
CA SER A 228 -0.57 2.96 9.77
C SER A 228 -1.46 3.95 10.51
N ILE A 229 -2.77 3.88 10.28
CA ILE A 229 -3.76 4.85 10.73
C ILE A 229 -4.93 4.12 11.38
N SER A 230 -5.28 4.55 12.60
CA SER A 230 -6.34 3.95 13.40
C SER A 230 -7.34 5.02 13.87
N GLU A 231 -8.60 4.61 14.06
CA GLU A 231 -9.64 5.49 14.64
C GLU A 231 -9.46 5.66 16.16
N GLU A 232 -8.78 4.72 16.81
CA GLU A 232 -8.58 4.72 18.26
C GLU A 232 -7.27 5.44 18.62
N GLN A 233 -7.35 6.32 19.62
CA GLN A 233 -6.15 6.80 20.28
C GLN A 233 -5.52 5.62 21.02
N LEU A 234 -4.46 5.04 20.45
CA LEU A 234 -3.61 4.14 21.21
C LEU A 234 -2.97 4.97 22.31
N VAL A 235 -3.49 4.80 23.54
CA VAL A 235 -2.81 5.27 24.74
C VAL A 235 -1.49 4.52 24.75
N GLN A 236 -0.41 5.14 24.27
CA GLN A 236 0.93 4.63 24.50
C GLN A 236 1.09 4.54 26.01
N GLU A 237 1.02 3.33 26.53
CA GLU A 237 1.27 3.01 27.92
C GLU A 237 2.76 3.27 28.15
N GLN A 238 3.10 4.52 28.51
CA GLN A 238 4.37 4.81 29.15
C GLN A 238 4.39 3.96 30.42
N VAL A 239 5.13 2.85 30.39
CA VAL A 239 5.50 2.06 31.56
C VAL A 239 6.38 2.93 32.45
N VAL A 240 5.74 3.80 33.22
CA VAL A 240 6.28 4.27 34.49
C VAL A 240 5.85 3.22 35.50
N GLU A 241 6.81 2.36 35.85
CA GLU A 241 6.71 1.40 36.92
C GLU A 241 6.41 2.14 38.25
N GLU A 242 5.14 2.26 38.62
CA GLU A 242 4.73 2.48 40.01
C GLU A 242 3.62 1.49 40.39
N GLU A 243 3.90 0.77 41.48
CA GLU A 243 3.11 -0.31 42.04
C GLU A 243 1.65 0.07 42.35
N THR A 244 0.74 -0.73 41.78
CA THR A 244 -0.52 -1.24 42.36
C THR A 244 -1.36 -0.34 43.28
N SER A 245 -2.62 -0.09 42.89
CA SER A 245 -3.78 -0.43 43.73
C SER A 245 -5.13 -0.25 43.02
N SER A 246 -5.89 -1.35 42.99
CA SER A 246 -7.36 -1.48 43.13
C SER A 246 -8.33 -0.94 42.06
N ILE A 247 -8.93 -1.89 41.33
CA ILE A 247 -10.38 -2.24 41.31
C ILE A 247 -11.39 -1.09 41.06
N ASP A 248 -12.10 -1.13 39.94
CA ASP A 248 -13.51 -1.59 39.87
C ASP A 248 -14.08 -1.59 38.44
N GLU A 249 -14.83 -2.64 38.11
CA GLU A 249 -15.72 -2.75 36.95
C GLU A 249 -16.92 -1.80 37.11
N GLU A 250 -17.33 -1.06 36.06
CA GLU A 250 -18.77 -0.95 35.79
C GLU A 250 -19.10 -0.66 34.32
N SER A 251 -20.07 -1.43 33.84
CA SER A 251 -20.60 -1.45 32.48
C SER A 251 -21.22 -0.12 32.03
N LYS A 252 -21.22 0.13 30.71
CA LYS A 252 -22.41 0.66 30.02
C LYS A 252 -22.38 0.39 28.52
N LYS A 253 -23.32 -0.46 28.08
CA LYS A 253 -23.78 -0.58 26.70
C LYS A 253 -24.56 0.68 26.32
N GLU A 254 -24.17 1.32 25.23
CA GLU A 254 -25.04 2.26 24.52
C GLU A 254 -25.15 1.85 23.05
N LYS A 255 -26.38 1.95 22.56
CA LYS A 255 -26.91 1.31 21.37
C LYS A 255 -26.98 2.39 20.29
N ALA A 256 -26.13 2.32 19.28
CA ALA A 256 -26.18 3.23 18.15
C ALA A 256 -27.18 2.75 17.09
N GLU A 257 -27.98 3.70 16.66
CA GLU A 257 -29.10 3.62 15.72
C GLU A 257 -28.54 3.62 14.28
N VAL A 258 -28.95 2.65 13.47
CA VAL A 258 -28.55 2.53 12.06
C VAL A 258 -29.31 3.58 11.25
N VAL A 259 -28.58 4.58 10.75
CA VAL A 259 -29.06 5.49 9.70
C VAL A 259 -28.68 4.87 8.36
N GLU A 260 -29.69 4.51 7.55
CA GLU A 260 -29.51 4.13 6.16
C GLU A 260 -29.11 5.37 5.34
N GLU A 261 -27.88 5.41 4.83
CA GLU A 261 -27.47 6.36 3.80
C GLU A 261 -27.82 5.84 2.39
N GLU A 262 -28.51 6.69 1.64
CA GLU A 262 -28.85 6.49 0.23
C GLU A 262 -27.60 6.36 -0.64
N LYS A 263 -27.36 5.15 -1.18
CA LYS A 263 -26.41 4.94 -2.27
C LYS A 263 -26.88 5.68 -3.53
N GLY A 264 -26.28 6.84 -3.79
CA GLY A 264 -26.36 7.54 -5.06
C GLY A 264 -25.83 6.66 -6.21
N ASN A 265 -26.71 6.30 -7.14
CA ASN A 265 -26.42 5.44 -8.28
C ASN A 265 -25.46 6.09 -9.30
N HIS A 266 -24.15 6.05 -9.02
CA HIS A 266 -23.10 6.50 -9.94
C HIS A 266 -23.07 5.71 -11.27
N TYR A 267 -23.64 4.51 -11.29
CA TYR A 267 -23.81 3.68 -12.49
C TYR A 267 -24.82 4.25 -13.51
N ALA A 268 -25.82 5.02 -13.06
CA ALA A 268 -26.83 5.57 -13.96
C ALA A 268 -26.26 6.68 -14.86
N ASN A 269 -25.31 7.46 -14.35
CA ASN A 269 -24.67 8.55 -15.09
C ASN A 269 -23.73 8.03 -16.19
N TRP A 270 -22.97 6.97 -15.92
CA TRP A 270 -22.09 6.34 -16.93
C TRP A 270 -22.87 5.65 -18.05
N LEU A 271 -24.00 4.99 -17.72
CA LEU A 271 -24.89 4.42 -18.73
C LEU A 271 -25.51 5.49 -19.63
N PHE A 272 -25.82 6.68 -19.08
CA PHE A 272 -26.36 7.78 -19.86
C PHE A 272 -25.32 8.36 -20.85
N ILE A 273 -24.07 8.52 -20.42
CA ILE A 273 -22.98 9.00 -21.28
C ILE A 273 -22.70 8.01 -22.43
N GLY A 274 -22.65 6.71 -22.12
CA GLY A 274 -22.48 5.65 -23.12
C GLY A 274 -23.61 5.63 -24.16
N LEU A 275 -24.87 5.79 -23.72
CA LEU A 275 -26.03 5.84 -24.61
C LEU A 275 -25.96 7.05 -25.57
N VAL A 276 -25.60 8.24 -25.05
CA VAL A 276 -25.50 9.46 -25.87
C VAL A 276 -24.41 9.30 -26.95
N ALA A 277 -23.27 8.71 -26.62
CA ALA A 277 -22.19 8.47 -27.58
C ALA A 277 -22.64 7.53 -28.73
N VAL A 278 -23.37 6.45 -28.40
CA VAL A 278 -23.91 5.51 -29.41
C VAL A 278 -24.95 6.20 -30.32
N VAL A 279 -25.84 7.02 -29.75
CA VAL A 279 -26.84 7.76 -30.54
C VAL A 279 -26.17 8.75 -31.49
N VAL A 280 -25.14 9.48 -31.05
CA VAL A 280 -24.39 10.39 -31.91
C VAL A 280 -23.73 9.64 -33.07
N LEU A 281 -23.12 8.48 -32.81
CA LEU A 281 -22.51 7.65 -33.86
C LEU A 281 -23.54 7.15 -34.87
N ILE A 282 -24.73 6.73 -34.43
CA ILE A 282 -25.83 6.31 -35.32
C ILE A 282 -26.32 7.48 -36.17
N VAL A 283 -26.55 8.65 -35.58
CA VAL A 283 -27.01 9.85 -36.30
C VAL A 283 -25.99 10.30 -37.35
N VAL A 284 -24.70 10.31 -36.99
CA VAL A 284 -23.62 10.61 -37.93
C VAL A 284 -23.56 9.57 -39.05
N GLY A 285 -23.67 8.27 -38.73
CA GLY A 285 -23.71 7.19 -39.73
C GLY A 285 -24.87 7.32 -40.72
N LEU A 286 -26.08 7.63 -40.22
CA LEU A 286 -27.27 7.84 -41.05
C LEU A 286 -27.15 9.10 -41.92
N TYR A 287 -26.62 10.19 -41.38
CA TYR A 287 -26.39 11.43 -42.13
C TYR A 287 -25.36 11.22 -43.26
N MET A 288 -24.32 10.44 -43.00
CA MET A 288 -23.32 10.07 -44.02
C MET A 288 -23.88 9.13 -45.09
N LYS A 289 -24.80 8.23 -44.75
CA LYS A 289 -25.49 7.36 -45.72
C LYS A 289 -26.41 8.13 -46.66
N LYS A 290 -27.04 9.21 -46.19
CA LYS A 290 -27.95 10.05 -46.99
C LYS A 290 -27.24 11.00 -47.97
N ARG A 291 -25.92 11.21 -47.79
CA ARG A 291 -25.07 12.05 -48.65
C ARG A 291 -24.27 11.28 -49.72
N LYS A 292 -24.40 9.96 -49.76
CA LYS A 292 -23.98 9.12 -50.89
C LYS A 292 -25.18 8.84 -51.78
#